data_AF-A0A917N1V2-F1
#
_entry.id   AF-A0A917N1V2-F1
#
_cell.length_a   1.000
_cell.length_b   1.000
_cell.length_c   1.000
_cell.angle_alpha   90.00
_cell.angle_beta   90.00
_cell.angle_gamma   90.00
#
_symmetry.space_group_name_H-M   'P 1'
#
loop_
_entity.id
_entity.type
_entity.pdbx_description
1 polymer ?
#
loop_
_entity_poly.entity_id
_entity_poly.type
_entity_poly.pdbx_seq_one_letter_code
_entity_poly.pdbx_strand_id
1 'polypeptide(L)' 'MKSSEISALSTEELNARLGEEKTNLTKLKFAHAVSAIENPIRIKNVRKEVARLNTEITKRKAASASEQQ' A
#
# COMPACT_ATOMS: atom_id res chain seq x y z
N MET A 1 0.73 4.58 8.36
CA MET A 1 2.20 4.45 8.27
C MET A 1 2.86 5.77 7.87
N LYS A 2 3.95 6.14 8.55
CA LYS A 2 4.85 7.23 8.14
C LYS A 2 5.76 6.75 7.01
N SER A 3 6.19 7.66 6.14
CA SER A 3 7.06 7.31 5.00
C SER A 3 8.37 6.65 5.46
N SER A 4 8.85 7.02 6.64
CA SER A 4 10.09 6.52 7.25
C SER A 4 10.04 5.02 7.58
N GLU A 5 8.88 4.52 8.00
CA GLU A 5 8.66 3.10 8.29
C GLU A 5 8.65 2.29 6.98
N ILE A 6 8.05 2.85 5.93
CA ILE A 6 7.96 2.23 4.60
C ILE A 6 9.34 2.07 3.95
N SER A 7 10.23 3.06 4.12
CA SER A 7 11.61 2.98 3.62
C SER A 7 12.48 1.98 4.38
N ALA A 8 12.15 1.66 5.64
CA ALA A 8 12.92 0.74 6.48
C ALA A 8 12.63 -0.75 6.20
N LEU A 9 11.50 -1.06 5.57
CA LEU A 9 11.09 -2.43 5.23
C LEU A 9 11.90 -2.99 4.04
N SER A 10 12.15 -4.30 4.05
CA SER A 10 12.74 -5.01 2.91
C SER A 10 11.80 -5.01 1.70
N THR A 11 12.34 -5.23 0.50
CA THR A 11 11.54 -5.36 -0.74
C THR A 11 10.52 -6.50 -0.66
N GLU A 12 10.87 -7.60 0.00
CA GLU A 12 9.99 -8.74 0.22
C GLU A 12 8.85 -8.39 1.18
N GLU A 13 9.16 -7.74 2.30
CA GLU A 13 8.18 -7.29 3.28
C GLU A 13 7.23 -6.25 2.69
N LEU A 14 7.72 -5.33 1.85
CA LEU A 14 6.88 -4.37 1.13
C LEU A 14 5.88 -5.07 0.21
N ASN A 15 6.30 -6.10 -0.52
CA ASN A 15 5.40 -6.87 -1.39
C ASN A 15 4.37 -7.67 -0.59
N ALA A 16 4.78 -8.29 0.51
CA ALA A 16 3.88 -9.01 1.41
C ALA A 16 2.81 -8.08 2.00
N ARG A 17 3.24 -6.94 2.56
CA ARG A 17 2.35 -5.92 3.13
C ARG A 17 1.39 -5.34 2.09
N LEU A 18 1.88 -5.14 0.87
CA LEU A 18 1.07 -4.65 -0.25
C LEU A 18 -0.03 -5.64 -0.63
N GLY A 19 0.24 -6.95 -0.60
CA GLY A 19 -0.76 -7.99 -0.82
C GLY A 19 -1.85 -8.00 0.26
N GLU A 20 -1.44 -7.92 1.52
CA GLU A 20 -2.37 -7.85 2.66
C GLU A 20 -3.25 -6.60 2.59
N GLU A 21 -2.66 -5.42 2.40
CA GLU A 21 -3.41 -4.16 2.37
C GLU A 21 -4.33 -4.04 1.15
N LYS A 22 -3.97 -4.63 0.00
CA LYS A 22 -4.89 -4.75 -1.14
C LYS A 22 -6.11 -5.60 -0.81
N THR A 23 -5.89 -6.73 -0.14
CA THR A 23 -6.97 -7.63 0.30
C THR A 23 -7.85 -6.95 1.35
N ASN A 24 -7.25 -6.17 2.24
CA ASN A 24 -7.97 -5.39 3.24
C ASN A 24 -8.84 -4.31 2.56
N LEU A 25 -8.28 -3.62 1.56
CA LEU A 25 -9.00 -2.59 0.80
C LEU A 25 -10.20 -3.17 0.02
N THR A 26 -10.06 -4.35 -0.58
CA THR A 26 -11.19 -5.00 -1.28
C THR A 26 -12.28 -5.43 -0.31
N LYS A 27 -11.91 -6.02 0.84
CA LYS A 27 -12.85 -6.37 1.91
C LYS A 27 -13.59 -5.14 2.44
N LEU A 28 -12.89 -4.04 2.71
CA LEU A 28 -13.47 -2.78 3.18
C LEU A 28 -14.42 -2.16 2.14
N LYS A 29 -14.07 -2.22 0.85
CA LYS A 29 -14.96 -1.76 -0.23
C LYS A 29 -16.22 -2.63 -0.33
N PHE A 30 -16.07 -3.94 -0.25
CA PHE A 30 -17.21 -4.88 -0.25
C PHE A 30 -18.11 -4.64 0.95
N ALA A 31 -17.54 -4.55 2.15
CA ALA A 31 -18.28 -4.27 3.37
C ALA A 31 -19.04 -2.94 3.26
N HIS A 32 -18.41 -1.88 2.74
CA HIS A 32 -19.07 -0.58 2.52
C HIS A 32 -20.21 -0.63 1.50
N ALA A 33 -20.07 -1.45 0.45
CA ALA A 33 -21.10 -1.62 -0.57
C ALA A 33 -22.29 -2.44 -0.04
N VAL A 34 -22.05 -3.39 0.86
CA VAL A 34 -23.10 -4.25 1.47
C VAL A 34 -23.79 -3.53 2.63
N SER A 35 -23.04 -2.79 3.44
CA SER A 35 -23.55 -2.02 4.58
C SER A 35 -22.76 -0.71 4.69
N ALA A 36 -23.44 0.42 4.82
CA ALA A 36 -22.79 1.71 4.95
C ALA A 36 -21.84 1.71 6.15
N ILE A 37 -20.54 1.52 5.89
CA ILE A 37 -19.49 1.57 6.91
C ILE A 37 -19.58 2.89 7.68
N GLU A 38 -19.57 2.80 9.01
CA GLU A 38 -19.57 3.95 9.94
C GLU A 38 -18.46 4.96 9.67
N ASN A 39 -17.29 4.50 9.19
CA ASN A 39 -16.14 5.37 8.95
C ASN A 39 -15.49 5.17 7.57
N PRO A 40 -15.97 5.88 6.54
CA PRO A 40 -15.39 5.87 5.19
C PRO A 40 -13.93 6.36 5.13
N ILE A 41 -13.46 7.09 6.15
CA ILE A 41 -12.08 7.61 6.22
C ILE A 41 -11.07 6.45 6.29
N ARG A 42 -11.45 5.32 6.89
CA ARG A 42 -10.61 4.10 6.89
C ARG A 42 -10.27 3.63 5.48
N ILE A 43 -11.25 3.62 4.57
CA ILE A 43 -11.02 3.24 3.15
C ILE A 43 -10.03 4.19 2.49
N LYS A 44 -10.14 5.50 2.78
CA LYS A 44 -9.21 6.51 2.27
C LYS A 44 -7.80 6.33 2.82
N ASN A 45 -7.66 5.99 4.10
CA ASN A 45 -6.36 5.78 4.74
C ASN A 45 -5.65 4.54 4.18
N VAL A 46 -6.34 3.40 4.11
CA VAL A 46 -5.80 2.16 3.53
C VAL A 46 -5.40 2.37 2.07
N ARG A 47 -6.21 3.10 1.29
CA ARG A 47 -5.88 3.44 -0.10
C ARG A 47 -4.59 4.26 -0.20
N LYS A 48 -4.39 5.23 0.70
CA LYS A 48 -3.16 6.03 0.76
C LYS A 48 -1.95 5.18 1.16
N GLU A 49 -2.12 4.21 2.05
CA GLU A 49 -1.04 3.30 2.44
C GLU A 49 -0.61 2.40 1.29
N VAL A 50 -1.56 1.79 0.56
CA VAL A 50 -1.29 1.02 -0.66
C VAL A 50 -0.55 1.88 -1.70
N ALA A 51 -0.95 3.14 -1.88
CA ALA A 51 -0.27 4.04 -2.81
C ALA A 51 1.18 4.28 -2.40
N ARG A 52 1.45 4.56 -1.11
CA ARG A 52 2.81 4.78 -0.61
C ARG A 52 3.70 3.55 -0.76
N LEU A 53 3.18 2.35 -0.46
CA LEU A 53 3.92 1.10 -0.66
C LEU A 53 4.28 0.90 -2.15
N ASN A 54 3.35 1.14 -3.07
CA ASN A 54 3.65 1.08 -4.51
C ASN A 54 4.72 2.09 -4.93
N THR A 55 4.63 3.34 -4.44
CA THR A 55 5.60 4.39 -4.77
C THR A 55 7.02 4.00 -4.35
N GLU A 56 7.19 3.43 -3.16
CA GLU A 56 8.50 2.97 -2.69
C GLU A 56 9.04 1.82 -3.55
N ILE A 57 8.20 0.84 -3.91
CA ILE A 57 8.60 -0.26 -4.80
C ILE A 57 9.02 0.29 -6.17
N THR A 58 8.26 1.22 -6.74
CA THR A 58 8.61 1.86 -8.02
C THR A 58 9.91 2.65 -7.91
N LYS A 59 10.12 3.37 -6.81
CA LYS A 59 11.37 4.12 -6.56
C LYS A 59 12.58 3.19 -6.51
N ARG A 60 12.47 2.05 -5.81
CA ARG A 60 13.53 1.03 -5.76
C ARG A 60 13.80 0.42 -7.14
N LYS A 61 12.75 0.11 -7.91
CA LYS A 61 12.88 -0.38 -9.29
C LYS A 61 13.54 0.64 -10.22
N ALA A 62 13.18 1.92 -10.10
CA ALA A 62 13.78 2.98 -10.89
C ALA A 62 15.27 3.16 -10.57
N ALA A 63 15.67 3.08 -9.28
CA ALA A 63 17.07 3.12 -8.87
C ALA A 63 17.88 1.94 -9.47
N SER A 64 17.36 0.72 -9.41
CA SER A 64 18.02 -0.44 -10.02
C SER A 64 18.09 -0.37 -11.56
N ALA A 65 17.17 0.35 -12.20
CA ALA A 65 17.18 0.53 -13.65
C ALA A 65 18.19 1.59 -14.11
N SER A 66 18.44 2.62 -13.31
CA SER A 66 19.46 3.64 -13.60
C SER A 66 20.90 3.13 -13.43
N GLU A 67 21.13 2.05 -12.67
CA GLU A 67 22.44 1.42 -12.52
C GLU A 67 22.79 0.43 -13.65
N GLN A 68 21.81 0.11 -14.50
CA GLN A 68 21.98 -0.79 -15.66
C GLN A 68 22.12 -0.05 -17.00
N GLN A 69 22.17 1.29 -16.98
CA GLN A 69 22.36 2.13 -18.17
C GLN A 69 23.77 2.69 -18.25
#